data_AF-A0A2T4IGD0-F1
#
_entry.id   AF-A0A2T4IGD0-F1
#
_cell.length_a   1.000
_cell.length_b   1.000
_cell.length_c   1.000
_cell.angle_alpha   90.00
_cell.angle_beta   90.00
_cell.angle_gamma   90.00
#
_symmetry.space_group_name_H-M   'P 1'
#
loop_
_entity.id
_entity.type
_entity.pdbx_description
1 polymer ?
#
loop_
_entity_poly.entity_id
_entity_poly.type
_entity_poly.pdbx_seq_one_letter_code
_entity_poly.pdbx_strand_id
1 'polypeptide(L)'
;MKRQARHNVTHFTPGSLAVPGYTQPKALSTGGFSAMPQRQHQQGFTLIELVIVIVILGILAAVAIPKFISLQREARIAVVDSYYTAVKSGSNVVFAKMAAAGLHTSAAACVNLETNATGTSATAAACNPAATRVSTVYGYPQATAANLRPLFDDLPSRWTYSGGTAQLDGIPTCSVAYTAPSAAGGRPTITRDTSGC
;
A
#
# COMPACT_ATOMS: atom_id res chain seq x y z
N MET A 1 35.46 -7.39 29.82
CA MET A 1 34.88 -6.39 30.75
C MET A 1 34.33 -5.21 29.97
N LYS A 2 33.01 -5.13 29.78
CA LYS A 2 32.26 -3.88 29.52
C LYS A 2 30.78 -4.22 29.77
N ARG A 3 30.32 -3.87 30.99
CA ARG A 3 28.91 -3.92 31.39
C ARG A 3 28.18 -2.79 30.67
N GLN A 4 27.06 -3.08 30.03
CA GLN A 4 26.06 -2.08 29.70
C GLN A 4 24.74 -2.49 30.34
N ALA A 5 24.36 -1.74 31.36
CA ALA A 5 23.10 -1.84 32.05
C ALA A 5 21.99 -1.28 31.15
N ARG A 6 20.98 -2.10 30.82
CA ARG A 6 19.74 -1.61 30.23
C ARG A 6 18.84 -1.14 31.37
N HIS A 7 18.53 0.16 31.38
CA HIS A 7 17.42 0.73 32.13
C HIS A 7 16.12 0.35 31.40
N ASN A 8 15.23 -0.37 32.08
CA ASN A 8 13.88 -0.64 31.60
C ASN A 8 12.91 0.21 32.44
N VAL A 9 12.35 1.24 31.81
CA VAL A 9 11.37 2.14 32.43
C VAL A 9 10.01 1.47 32.34
N THR A 10 9.52 0.97 33.47
CA THR A 10 8.17 0.43 33.59
C THR A 10 7.15 1.56 33.59
N HIS A 11 6.25 1.47 32.63
CA HIS A 11 4.93 2.07 32.49
C HIS A 11 4.31 2.61 33.79
N PHE A 12 4.03 3.92 33.83
CA PHE A 12 3.36 4.62 34.91
C PHE A 12 1.85 4.62 34.64
N THR A 13 1.08 3.85 35.40
CA THR A 13 -0.40 3.95 35.42
C THR A 13 -0.82 5.08 36.37
N PRO A 14 -1.71 5.99 35.97
CA PRO A 14 -2.14 7.08 36.85
C PRO A 14 -3.10 6.58 37.94
N GLY A 15 -2.60 6.61 39.18
CA GLY A 15 -3.25 7.23 40.34
C GLY A 15 -4.67 6.81 40.74
N SER A 16 -4.75 5.97 41.77
CA SER A 16 -5.84 6.02 42.76
C SER A 16 -5.22 6.16 44.16
N LEU A 17 -4.78 7.38 44.48
CA LEU A 17 -4.42 7.76 45.84
C LEU A 17 -5.70 8.22 46.55
N ALA A 18 -6.46 7.26 47.07
CA ALA A 18 -7.49 7.55 48.05
C ALA A 18 -6.80 7.93 49.38
N VAL A 19 -6.79 9.23 49.70
CA VAL A 19 -6.29 9.71 51.00
C VAL A 19 -7.35 9.39 52.07
N PRO A 20 -7.05 8.54 53.07
CA PRO A 20 -7.96 8.28 54.17
C PRO A 20 -7.92 9.47 55.15
N GLY A 21 -9.05 10.16 55.33
CA GLY A 21 -9.20 11.15 56.41
C GLY A 21 -9.63 12.56 56.01
N TYR A 22 -9.93 12.84 54.73
CA TYR A 22 -10.63 14.08 54.39
C TYR A 22 -12.14 13.90 54.57
N THR A 23 -12.65 14.30 55.73
CA THR A 23 -14.08 14.58 55.88
C THR A 23 -14.41 15.78 55.00
N GLN A 24 -15.27 15.57 54.01
CA GLN A 24 -15.77 16.63 53.13
C GLN A 24 -16.38 17.75 54.00
N PRO A 25 -15.96 19.02 53.86
CA PRO A 25 -16.66 20.11 54.50
C PRO A 25 -18.08 20.18 53.92
N LYS A 26 -19.06 20.31 54.80
CA LYS A 26 -20.47 20.53 54.46
C LYS A 26 -20.54 21.72 53.52
N ALA A 27 -20.98 21.48 52.27
CA ALA A 27 -21.09 22.50 51.24
C ALA A 27 -21.84 23.70 51.79
N LEU A 28 -21.18 24.86 51.77
CA LEU A 28 -21.75 26.12 52.18
C LEU A 28 -22.90 26.43 51.23
N SER A 29 -24.11 26.52 51.79
CA SER A 29 -25.32 26.95 51.12
C SER A 29 -25.19 28.42 50.70
N THR A 30 -24.40 28.70 49.65
CA THR A 30 -24.48 29.96 48.92
C THR A 30 -25.85 30.01 48.25
N GLY A 31 -26.68 30.90 48.79
CA GLY A 31 -28.00 31.22 48.26
C GLY A 31 -27.97 31.56 46.77
N GLY A 32 -29.14 31.36 46.17
CA GLY A 32 -29.36 31.44 44.74
C GLY A 32 -28.85 32.74 44.13
N PHE A 33 -27.79 32.61 43.35
CA PHE A 33 -27.70 33.37 42.10
C PHE A 33 -28.54 32.61 41.08
N SER A 34 -29.82 32.96 41.03
CA SER A 34 -30.71 32.57 39.93
C SER A 34 -30.05 32.99 38.62
N ALA A 35 -29.45 32.03 37.93
CA ALA A 35 -28.99 32.19 36.56
C ALA A 35 -30.21 32.60 35.71
N MET A 36 -30.21 33.85 35.25
CA MET A 36 -31.21 34.32 34.30
C MET A 36 -31.07 33.48 33.02
N PRO A 37 -32.13 32.83 32.52
CA PRO A 37 -32.06 32.11 31.26
C PRO A 37 -31.82 33.13 30.14
N GLN A 38 -30.58 33.20 29.67
CA GLN A 38 -30.21 33.90 28.45
C GLN A 38 -30.98 33.24 27.31
N ARG A 39 -32.06 33.87 26.85
CA ARG A 39 -32.78 33.42 25.66
C ARG A 39 -31.83 33.53 24.48
N GLN A 40 -31.25 32.40 24.09
CA GLN A 40 -30.52 32.32 22.84
C GLN A 40 -31.52 32.60 21.72
N HIS A 41 -31.37 33.75 21.06
CA HIS A 41 -32.11 34.04 19.84
C HIS A 41 -31.74 32.96 18.83
N GLN A 42 -32.67 32.04 18.54
CA GLN A 42 -32.49 31.11 17.44
C GLN A 42 -32.61 31.91 16.15
N GLN A 43 -31.46 32.31 15.62
CA GLN A 43 -31.35 32.83 14.26
C GLN A 43 -31.59 31.64 13.32
N GLY A 44 -32.82 31.52 12.82
CA GLY A 44 -33.14 30.55 11.78
C GLY A 44 -32.48 30.93 10.46
N PHE A 45 -31.90 29.96 9.76
CA PHE A 45 -31.46 30.13 8.37
C PHE A 45 -32.66 30.55 7.52
N THR A 46 -32.47 31.54 6.66
CA THR A 46 -33.53 31.96 5.74
C THR A 46 -33.68 30.94 4.61
N LEU A 47 -34.91 30.75 4.10
CA LEU A 47 -35.15 29.80 3.00
C LEU A 47 -34.33 30.16 1.76
N ILE A 48 -34.15 31.46 1.50
CA ILE A 48 -33.35 31.95 0.37
C ILE A 48 -31.86 31.63 0.52
N GLU A 49 -31.33 31.64 1.74
CA GLU A 49 -29.93 31.31 2.02
C GLU A 49 -29.65 29.83 1.79
N LEU A 50 -30.61 28.96 2.09
CA LEU A 50 -30.50 27.54 1.72
C LEU A 50 -30.57 27.35 0.19
N VAL A 51 -31.47 28.06 -0.49
CA VAL A 51 -31.66 27.93 -1.95
C VAL A 51 -30.43 28.39 -2.72
N ILE A 52 -29.82 29.52 -2.36
CA ILE A 52 -28.63 30.00 -3.08
C ILE A 52 -27.43 29.06 -2.89
N VAL A 53 -27.29 28.45 -1.70
CA VAL A 53 -26.20 27.50 -1.43
C VAL A 53 -26.30 26.27 -2.31
N ILE A 54 -27.50 25.66 -2.43
CA ILE A 54 -27.66 24.48 -3.29
C ILE A 54 -27.49 24.83 -4.78
N VAL A 55 -27.86 26.04 -5.20
CA VAL A 55 -27.65 26.51 -6.58
C VAL A 55 -26.15 26.63 -6.89
N ILE A 56 -25.39 27.27 -5.99
CA ILE A 56 -23.94 27.40 -6.15
C ILE A 56 -23.26 26.02 -6.13
N LEU A 57 -23.61 25.15 -5.19
CA LEU A 57 -23.10 23.77 -5.13
C LEU A 57 -23.46 22.97 -6.39
N GLY A 58 -24.63 23.19 -6.96
CA GLY A 58 -25.06 22.57 -8.22
C GLY A 58 -24.16 22.94 -9.41
N ILE A 59 -23.84 24.23 -9.57
CA ILE A 59 -22.96 24.71 -10.65
C ILE A 59 -21.53 24.16 -10.46
N LEU A 60 -21.01 24.22 -9.23
CA LEU A 60 -19.67 23.71 -8.93
C LEU A 60 -19.56 22.20 -9.20
N ALA A 61 -20.58 21.42 -8.80
CA ALA A 61 -20.62 19.99 -9.04
C ALA A 61 -20.65 19.65 -10.55
N ALA A 62 -21.45 20.39 -11.34
CA ALA A 62 -21.58 20.15 -12.77
C ALA A 62 -20.24 20.27 -13.53
N VAL A 63 -19.39 21.22 -13.14
CA VAL A 63 -18.07 21.42 -13.75
C VAL A 63 -17.00 20.50 -13.15
N ALA A 64 -17.08 20.19 -11.86
CA ALA A 64 -16.06 19.40 -11.16
C ALA A 64 -16.13 17.89 -11.48
N ILE A 65 -17.33 17.32 -11.62
CA ILE A 65 -17.51 15.86 -11.79
C ILE A 65 -16.79 15.30 -13.02
N PRO A 66 -16.93 15.88 -14.25
CA PRO A 66 -16.25 15.33 -15.43
C PRO A 66 -14.74 15.33 -15.29
N LYS A 67 -14.17 16.39 -14.70
CA LYS A 67 -12.73 16.50 -14.43
C LYS A 67 -12.27 15.49 -13.39
N PHE A 68 -13.07 15.25 -12.35
CA PHE A 68 -12.73 14.26 -11.33
C PHE A 68 -12.64 12.84 -11.91
N ILE A 69 -13.53 12.49 -12.86
CA ILE A 69 -13.50 11.19 -13.55
C ILE A 69 -12.24 11.05 -14.43
N SER A 70 -11.87 12.09 -15.18
CA SER A 70 -10.66 12.05 -16.02
C SER A 70 -9.40 11.91 -15.18
N LEU A 71 -9.31 12.64 -14.06
CA LEU A 71 -8.18 12.56 -13.12
C LEU A 71 -8.04 11.16 -12.51
N GLN A 72 -9.14 10.49 -12.18
CA GLN A 72 -9.08 9.10 -11.70
C GLN A 72 -8.56 8.14 -12.77
N ARG A 73 -9.01 8.31 -14.03
CA ARG A 73 -8.50 7.52 -15.16
C ARG A 73 -7.00 7.74 -15.35
N GLU A 74 -6.55 8.99 -15.41
CA GLU A 74 -5.13 9.34 -15.55
C GLU A 74 -4.29 8.78 -14.39
N ALA A 75 -4.82 8.84 -13.15
CA ALA A 75 -4.16 8.26 -11.99
C ALA A 75 -4.00 6.72 -12.12
N ARG A 76 -5.03 6.00 -12.61
CA ARG A 76 -4.93 4.56 -12.85
C ARG A 76 -3.88 4.24 -13.92
N ILE A 77 -3.88 4.99 -15.03
CA ILE A 77 -2.89 4.82 -16.11
C ILE A 77 -1.47 5.04 -15.56
N ALA A 78 -1.25 6.11 -14.78
CA ALA A 78 0.04 6.40 -14.18
C ALA A 78 0.52 5.28 -13.23
N VAL A 79 -0.40 4.68 -12.46
CA VAL A 79 -0.09 3.53 -11.59
C VAL A 79 0.30 2.30 -12.42
N VAL A 80 -0.42 2.03 -13.52
CA VAL A 80 -0.09 0.93 -14.45
C VAL A 80 1.27 1.14 -15.11
N ASP A 81 1.58 2.35 -15.57
CA ASP A 81 2.87 2.69 -16.18
C ASP A 81 4.03 2.59 -15.18
N SER A 82 3.79 3.00 -13.94
CA SER A 82 4.76 2.88 -12.84
C SER A 82 5.06 1.41 -12.56
N TYR A 83 4.02 0.58 -12.47
CA TYR A 83 4.17 -0.86 -12.27
C TYR A 83 4.89 -1.53 -13.44
N TYR A 84 4.52 -1.21 -14.69
CA TYR A 84 5.17 -1.70 -15.91
C TYR A 84 6.69 -1.46 -15.87
N THR A 85 7.09 -0.23 -15.54
CA THR A 85 8.50 0.16 -15.46
C THR A 85 9.21 -0.55 -14.32
N ALA A 86 8.56 -0.68 -13.16
CA ALA A 86 9.11 -1.35 -12.00
C ALA A 86 9.30 -2.87 -12.23
N VAL A 87 8.36 -3.57 -12.86
CA VAL A 87 8.55 -4.99 -13.26
C VAL A 87 9.76 -5.11 -14.19
N LYS A 88 9.89 -4.22 -15.18
CA LYS A 88 11.04 -4.22 -16.11
C LYS A 88 12.36 -4.04 -15.37
N SER A 89 12.41 -3.10 -14.43
CA SER A 89 13.58 -2.84 -13.59
C SER A 89 13.91 -4.02 -12.68
N GLY A 90 12.94 -4.49 -11.89
CA GLY A 90 13.09 -5.62 -10.98
C GLY A 90 13.50 -6.90 -11.68
N SER A 91 12.95 -7.16 -12.87
CA SER A 91 13.35 -8.31 -13.70
C SER A 91 14.82 -8.23 -14.13
N ASN A 92 15.34 -7.03 -14.44
CA ASN A 92 16.75 -6.85 -14.77
C ASN A 92 17.66 -6.99 -13.55
N VAL A 93 17.20 -6.58 -12.35
CA VAL A 93 17.94 -6.80 -11.09
C VAL A 93 18.08 -8.29 -10.80
N VAL A 94 16.99 -9.05 -10.95
CA VAL A 94 17.02 -10.51 -10.84
C VAL A 94 17.97 -11.11 -11.86
N PHE A 95 17.92 -10.68 -13.11
CA PHE A 95 18.86 -11.12 -14.15
C PHE A 95 20.32 -10.83 -13.78
N ALA A 96 20.63 -9.62 -13.29
CA ALA A 96 21.98 -9.25 -12.88
C ALA A 96 22.51 -10.16 -11.76
N LYS A 97 21.68 -10.47 -10.74
CA LYS A 97 22.03 -11.42 -9.69
C LYS A 97 22.27 -12.82 -10.24
N MET A 98 21.41 -13.30 -11.15
CA MET A 98 21.57 -14.61 -11.79
C MET A 98 22.79 -14.69 -12.70
N ALA A 99 23.12 -13.60 -13.37
CA ALA A 99 24.31 -13.50 -14.20
C ALA A 99 25.58 -13.54 -13.35
N ALA A 100 25.60 -12.81 -12.23
CA ALA A 100 26.70 -12.83 -11.27
C ALA A 100 26.94 -14.23 -10.67
N ALA A 101 25.87 -15.02 -10.52
CA ALA A 101 25.96 -16.41 -10.07
C ALA A 101 26.25 -17.43 -11.19
N GLY A 102 26.35 -16.99 -12.45
CA GLY A 102 26.57 -17.88 -13.60
C GLY A 102 25.37 -18.75 -13.99
N LEU A 103 24.16 -18.45 -13.49
CA LEU A 103 22.95 -19.25 -13.68
C LEU A 103 21.92 -18.60 -14.62
N HIS A 104 22.27 -17.49 -15.27
CA HIS A 104 21.37 -16.77 -16.19
C HIS A 104 21.00 -17.54 -17.47
N THR A 105 21.68 -18.64 -17.78
CA THR A 105 21.33 -19.52 -18.91
C THR A 105 20.58 -20.78 -18.47
N SER A 106 20.39 -20.98 -17.16
CA SER A 106 19.69 -22.14 -16.62
C SER A 106 18.19 -22.03 -16.88
N ALA A 107 17.57 -23.11 -17.36
CA ALA A 107 16.13 -23.18 -17.60
C ALA A 107 15.31 -23.06 -16.30
N ALA A 108 15.88 -23.43 -15.15
CA ALA A 108 15.28 -23.25 -13.84
C ALA A 108 16.36 -23.02 -12.78
N ALA A 109 16.20 -21.99 -11.95
CA ALA A 109 17.09 -21.65 -10.85
C ALA A 109 16.39 -20.75 -9.80
N CYS A 110 17.08 -20.43 -8.70
CA CYS A 110 16.55 -19.63 -7.61
C CYS A 110 17.50 -18.54 -7.13
N VAL A 111 16.96 -17.38 -6.79
CA VAL A 111 17.72 -16.28 -6.19
C VAL A 111 17.03 -15.71 -4.96
N ASN A 112 17.81 -15.31 -3.96
CA ASN A 112 17.33 -14.48 -2.87
C ASN A 112 17.54 -12.99 -3.21
N LEU A 113 16.51 -12.17 -3.07
CA LEU A 113 16.61 -10.74 -3.38
C LEU A 113 17.40 -9.97 -2.31
N GLU A 114 17.34 -10.39 -1.05
CA GLU A 114 17.93 -9.69 0.11
C GLU A 114 19.38 -10.09 0.41
N THR A 115 19.82 -11.24 -0.08
CA THR A 115 21.13 -11.81 0.23
C THR A 115 21.85 -12.28 -1.03
N ASN A 116 23.15 -12.51 -0.95
CA ASN A 116 23.93 -13.10 -2.05
C ASN A 116 23.71 -14.63 -2.20
N ALA A 117 22.75 -15.21 -1.47
CA ALA A 117 22.48 -16.64 -1.51
C ALA A 117 21.77 -17.02 -2.82
N THR A 118 22.47 -17.77 -3.67
CA THR A 118 21.90 -18.34 -4.90
C THR A 118 21.67 -19.84 -4.72
N GLY A 119 20.49 -20.33 -5.09
CA GLY A 119 20.14 -21.75 -5.02
C GLY A 119 20.23 -22.38 -6.40
N THR A 120 21.16 -23.31 -6.58
CA THR A 120 21.29 -24.10 -7.82
C THR A 120 20.19 -25.16 -7.85
N SER A 121 19.32 -25.07 -8.86
CA SER A 121 18.30 -26.06 -9.21
C SER A 121 17.25 -26.33 -8.12
N ALA A 122 16.32 -25.39 -7.98
CA ALA A 122 15.06 -25.66 -7.32
C ALA A 122 14.01 -25.97 -8.39
N THR A 123 13.46 -27.19 -8.39
CA THR A 123 12.03 -27.33 -8.68
C THR A 123 11.30 -26.28 -7.84
N ALA A 124 10.23 -25.65 -8.32
CA ALA A 124 9.58 -24.51 -7.64
C ALA A 124 9.32 -24.72 -6.12
N ALA A 125 9.24 -25.98 -5.66
CA ALA A 125 9.20 -26.40 -4.27
C ALA A 125 10.44 -26.00 -3.42
N ALA A 126 11.67 -26.07 -3.95
CA ALA A 126 12.88 -25.74 -3.19
C ALA A 126 13.21 -24.24 -3.16
N CYS A 127 12.59 -23.43 -4.02
CA CYS A 127 12.66 -21.97 -3.94
C CYS A 127 11.82 -21.41 -2.79
N ASN A 128 10.86 -22.19 -2.29
CA ASN A 128 9.82 -21.69 -1.40
C ASN A 128 9.91 -22.40 -0.04
N PRO A 129 10.35 -21.67 1.01
CA PRO A 129 9.32 -21.19 1.94
C PRO A 129 9.53 -19.75 2.45
N ALA A 130 10.19 -18.86 1.71
CA ALA A 130 10.41 -17.47 2.14
C ALA A 130 10.01 -16.47 1.06
N ALA A 131 9.26 -15.42 1.45
CA ALA A 131 8.74 -14.36 0.57
C ALA A 131 9.82 -13.55 -0.19
N THR A 132 11.10 -13.78 0.09
CA THR A 132 12.27 -13.09 -0.49
C THR A 132 13.01 -13.90 -1.55
N ARG A 133 12.53 -15.10 -1.89
CA ARG A 133 13.12 -15.94 -2.96
C ARG A 133 12.28 -15.89 -4.22
N VAL A 134 12.94 -15.76 -5.36
CA VAL A 134 12.34 -15.72 -6.70
C VAL A 134 12.87 -16.88 -7.52
N SER A 135 11.95 -17.70 -8.04
CA SER A 135 12.23 -18.72 -9.05
C SER A 135 12.44 -18.04 -10.39
N THR A 136 13.46 -18.46 -11.13
CA THR A 136 13.87 -17.84 -12.38
C THR A 136 13.90 -18.84 -13.54
N VAL A 137 13.63 -18.34 -14.74
CA VAL A 137 13.76 -19.03 -16.01
C VAL A 137 14.70 -18.21 -16.89
N TYR A 138 15.84 -18.80 -17.28
CA TYR A 138 16.92 -18.14 -18.04
C TYR A 138 17.30 -16.78 -17.44
N GLY A 139 17.50 -16.76 -16.12
CA GLY A 139 17.94 -15.59 -15.36
C GLY A 139 16.85 -14.58 -15.00
N TYR A 140 15.65 -14.65 -15.58
CA TYR A 140 14.56 -13.72 -15.27
C TYR A 140 13.49 -14.37 -14.38
N PRO A 141 12.68 -13.61 -13.64
CA PRO A 141 11.59 -14.17 -12.83
C PRO A 141 10.66 -15.07 -13.66
N GLN A 142 10.21 -16.18 -13.07
CA GLN A 142 9.13 -16.95 -13.68
C GLN A 142 7.83 -16.14 -13.66
N ALA A 143 6.98 -16.29 -14.69
CA ALA A 143 5.74 -15.53 -14.87
C ALA A 143 4.61 -15.98 -13.91
N THR A 144 4.79 -15.80 -12.61
CA THR A 144 3.77 -16.07 -11.59
C THR A 144 3.76 -14.97 -10.52
N ALA A 145 2.61 -14.80 -9.87
CA ALA A 145 2.45 -13.85 -8.76
C ALA A 145 3.51 -14.03 -7.66
N ALA A 146 3.82 -15.28 -7.31
CA ALA A 146 4.81 -15.60 -6.27
C ALA A 146 6.23 -15.11 -6.60
N ASN A 147 6.56 -14.93 -7.88
CA ASN A 147 7.88 -14.52 -8.34
C ASN A 147 7.95 -13.05 -8.77
N LEU A 148 6.81 -12.43 -9.09
CA LEU A 148 6.73 -11.02 -9.47
C LEU A 148 6.42 -10.10 -8.29
N ARG A 149 5.63 -10.54 -7.30
CA ARG A 149 5.30 -9.72 -6.12
C ARG A 149 6.53 -9.36 -5.26
N PRO A 150 7.50 -10.27 -5.03
CA PRO A 150 8.70 -9.94 -4.25
C PRO A 150 9.62 -8.90 -4.89
N LEU A 151 9.38 -8.49 -6.15
CA LEU A 151 10.14 -7.42 -6.79
C LEU A 151 9.79 -6.03 -6.22
N PHE A 152 8.82 -5.96 -5.31
CA PHE A 152 8.25 -4.74 -4.75
C PHE A 152 8.18 -4.89 -3.22
N ASP A 153 8.61 -3.86 -2.49
CA ASP A 153 8.57 -3.88 -1.02
C ASP A 153 7.14 -3.70 -0.49
N ASP A 154 6.37 -2.76 -1.07
CA ASP A 154 5.03 -2.39 -0.60
C ASP A 154 4.04 -2.24 -1.76
N LEU A 155 3.69 -3.36 -2.40
CA LEU A 155 2.68 -3.35 -3.45
C LEU A 155 1.26 -3.28 -2.85
N PRO A 156 0.43 -2.27 -3.18
CA PRO A 156 -0.91 -2.14 -2.63
C PRO A 156 -1.80 -3.33 -3.01
N SER A 157 -2.77 -3.66 -2.16
CA SER A 157 -3.73 -4.77 -2.35
C SER A 157 -4.63 -4.63 -3.58
N ARG A 158 -4.58 -3.48 -4.27
CA ARG A 158 -5.29 -3.17 -5.52
C ARG A 158 -4.81 -4.02 -6.71
N TRP A 159 -3.62 -4.62 -6.61
CA TRP A 159 -3.09 -5.49 -7.66
C TRP A 159 -3.50 -6.95 -7.44
N THR A 160 -4.36 -7.44 -8.33
CA THR A 160 -4.71 -8.86 -8.42
C THR A 160 -3.86 -9.53 -9.50
N TYR A 161 -3.51 -10.81 -9.32
CA TYR A 161 -2.66 -11.54 -10.26
C TYR A 161 -3.39 -12.75 -10.82
N SER A 162 -3.28 -12.94 -12.13
CA SER A 162 -3.65 -14.16 -12.83
C SER A 162 -2.45 -14.64 -13.64
N GLY A 163 -1.73 -15.64 -13.12
CA GLY A 163 -0.44 -16.08 -13.67
C GLY A 163 0.60 -14.95 -13.68
N GLY A 164 1.11 -14.62 -14.87
CA GLY A 164 2.07 -13.53 -15.11
C GLY A 164 1.44 -12.15 -15.36
N THR A 165 0.12 -12.03 -15.25
CA THR A 165 -0.60 -10.78 -15.49
C THR A 165 -1.07 -10.18 -14.17
N ALA A 166 -0.74 -8.91 -13.94
CA ALA A 166 -1.20 -8.11 -12.82
C ALA A 166 -2.28 -7.12 -13.29
N GLN A 167 -3.44 -7.11 -12.64
CA GLN A 167 -4.59 -6.27 -12.96
C GLN A 167 -4.79 -5.26 -11.82
N LEU A 168 -5.01 -3.99 -12.17
CA LEU A 168 -5.33 -2.94 -11.22
C LEU A 168 -6.84 -2.93 -10.95
N ASP A 169 -7.23 -2.95 -9.68
CA ASP A 169 -8.63 -2.90 -9.22
C ASP A 169 -9.52 -4.02 -9.79
N GLY A 170 -8.91 -5.16 -10.17
CA GLY A 170 -9.62 -6.28 -10.79
C GLY A 170 -10.12 -6.02 -12.21
N ILE A 171 -9.65 -4.95 -12.88
CA ILE A 171 -10.05 -4.61 -14.25
C ILE A 171 -9.10 -5.32 -15.24
N PRO A 172 -9.58 -6.25 -16.10
CA PRO A 172 -8.69 -7.01 -16.97
C PRO A 172 -7.91 -6.17 -17.99
N THR A 173 -8.53 -5.10 -18.47
CA THR A 173 -7.98 -4.16 -19.46
C THR A 173 -7.28 -2.95 -18.82
N CYS A 174 -7.00 -3.01 -17.52
CA CYS A 174 -6.13 -2.08 -16.79
C CYS A 174 -5.03 -2.92 -16.12
N SER A 175 -4.09 -3.41 -16.93
CA SER A 175 -3.20 -4.51 -16.54
C SER A 175 -1.80 -4.43 -17.14
N VAL A 176 -0.89 -5.19 -16.54
CA VAL A 176 0.47 -5.43 -17.04
C VAL A 176 0.70 -6.93 -17.12
N ALA A 177 1.07 -7.41 -18.30
CA ALA A 177 1.39 -8.82 -18.53
C ALA A 177 2.89 -9.01 -18.67
N TYR A 178 3.42 -10.00 -17.94
CA TYR A 178 4.81 -10.41 -17.98
C TYR A 178 4.91 -11.84 -18.52
N THR A 179 5.79 -12.04 -19.51
CA THR A 179 6.15 -13.35 -20.05
C THR A 179 7.65 -13.55 -19.93
N ALA A 180 8.07 -14.60 -19.23
CA ALA A 180 9.47 -14.99 -19.12
C ALA A 180 10.02 -15.47 -20.48
N PRO A 181 11.34 -15.37 -20.72
CA PRO A 181 11.95 -15.91 -21.94
C PRO A 181 11.77 -17.43 -22.05
N SER A 182 11.69 -17.93 -23.28
CA SER A 182 11.56 -19.37 -23.59
C SER A 182 12.90 -20.07 -23.83
N ALA A 183 14.01 -19.33 -23.95
CA ALA A 183 15.34 -19.87 -24.18
C ALA A 183 16.44 -18.98 -23.54
N ALA A 184 17.62 -19.57 -23.36
CA ALA A 184 18.80 -18.85 -22.89
C ALA A 184 19.14 -17.67 -23.83
N GLY A 185 19.51 -16.52 -23.25
CA GLY A 185 19.75 -15.29 -24.00
C GLY A 185 18.49 -14.53 -24.43
N GLY A 186 17.30 -15.10 -24.24
CA GLY A 186 16.03 -14.40 -24.42
C GLY A 186 15.80 -13.31 -23.38
N ARG A 187 14.93 -12.36 -23.69
CA ARG A 187 14.48 -11.29 -22.78
C ARG A 187 13.00 -11.49 -22.47
N PRO A 188 12.53 -11.08 -21.28
CA PRO A 188 11.10 -11.13 -20.97
C PRO A 188 10.34 -10.13 -21.84
N THR A 189 9.12 -10.52 -22.22
CA THR A 189 8.16 -9.63 -22.87
C THR A 189 7.26 -9.05 -21.81
N ILE A 190 7.19 -7.73 -21.73
CA ILE A 190 6.31 -7.02 -20.80
C ILE A 190 5.41 -6.12 -21.64
N THR A 191 4.10 -6.27 -21.47
CA THR A 191 3.09 -5.45 -22.14
C THR A 191 2.15 -4.84 -21.11
N ARG A 192 1.50 -3.75 -21.48
CA ARG A 192 0.48 -3.09 -20.66
C ARG A 192 -0.77 -2.84 -21.48
N ASP A 193 -1.92 -2.97 -20.85
CA ASP A 193 -3.22 -2.60 -21.39
C ASP A 193 -3.84 -1.56 -20.46
N THR A 194 -4.15 -0.39 -21.01
CA THR A 194 -4.73 0.74 -20.28
C THR A 194 -6.11 1.12 -20.83
N SER A 195 -6.68 0.32 -21.73
CA SER A 195 -7.94 0.63 -22.40
C SER A 195 -9.15 0.64 -21.46
N GLY A 196 -9.08 -0.12 -20.37
CA GLY A 196 -10.10 -0.18 -19.31
C GLY A 196 -9.82 0.67 -18.08
N CYS A 197 -8.68 1.36 -18.04
CA CYS A 197 -8.45 2.40 -17.04
C CYS A 197 -9.36 3.63 -17.37
#